data_AF-A0A0C2CRG3-F1
#
_entry.id   AF-A0A0C2CRG3-F1
#
_cell.length_a   1.000
_cell.length_b   1.000
_cell.length_c   1.000
_cell.angle_alpha   90.00
_cell.angle_beta   90.00
_cell.angle_gamma   90.00
#
_symmetry.space_group_name_H-M   'P 1'
#
loop_
_entity.id
_entity.type
_entity.pdbx_description
1 polymer ?
#
loop_
_entity_poly.entity_id
_entity_poly.type
_entity_poly.pdbx_seq_one_letter_code
_entity_poly.pdbx_strand_id
1 'polypeptide(L)'
;MKYLPASMFVFLTLAGCAASDEDCAKLGDKFVELYSGELSEDSKKLSPRVLENAAEAGREEVVDQCKKQKFSRASVERCLTATSMNDFKKC
;
A
#
# COMPACT_ATOMS: atom_id res chain seq x y z
N MET A 1 34.08 -29.13 -15.96
CA MET A 1 33.34 -27.85 -15.86
C MET A 1 31.89 -28.18 -15.51
N LYS A 2 31.39 -27.65 -14.40
CA LYS A 2 30.04 -27.83 -13.88
C LYS A 2 29.13 -26.83 -14.61
N TYR A 3 28.16 -27.31 -15.39
CA TYR A 3 27.13 -26.45 -15.95
C TYR A 3 25.77 -27.06 -15.68
N LEU A 4 25.01 -26.37 -14.84
CA LEU A 4 23.57 -26.18 -14.76
C LEU A 4 23.36 -25.22 -13.56
N PRO A 5 22.29 -24.40 -13.47
CA PRO A 5 21.00 -24.60 -14.15
C PRO A 5 20.31 -23.32 -14.67
N ALA A 6 19.15 -23.56 -15.30
CA ALA A 6 17.97 -22.69 -15.28
C ALA A 6 18.06 -21.34 -16.02
N SER A 7 17.87 -21.40 -17.34
CA SER A 7 17.10 -20.39 -18.06
C SER A 7 15.65 -20.33 -17.52
N MET A 8 15.49 -19.77 -16.33
CA MET A 8 14.24 -19.16 -15.90
C MET A 8 14.33 -17.67 -16.21
N PHE A 9 14.03 -17.29 -17.44
CA PHE A 9 13.54 -15.95 -17.70
C PHE A 9 12.23 -16.10 -18.46
N VAL A 10 11.22 -16.55 -17.70
CA VAL A 10 9.83 -16.29 -18.03
C VAL A 10 9.68 -14.77 -18.03
N PHE A 11 9.78 -14.16 -19.21
CA PHE A 11 9.23 -12.85 -19.48
C PHE A 11 7.71 -12.98 -19.35
N LEU A 12 7.24 -13.00 -18.11
CA LEU A 12 5.84 -12.75 -17.76
C LEU A 12 5.61 -11.30 -18.14
N THR A 13 5.15 -11.12 -19.37
CA THR A 13 4.56 -9.88 -19.85
C THR A 13 3.38 -9.58 -18.94
N LEU A 14 3.64 -8.79 -17.90
CA LEU A 14 2.65 -8.13 -17.05
C LEU A 14 1.84 -7.20 -17.97
N ALA A 15 0.88 -7.78 -18.71
CA ALA A 15 -0.30 -7.07 -19.12
C ALA A 15 -0.84 -6.45 -17.84
N GLY A 16 -0.69 -5.13 -17.72
CA GLY A 16 -0.98 -4.38 -16.51
C GLY A 16 -2.45 -4.48 -16.18
N CYS A 17 -2.84 -5.51 -15.44
CA CYS A 17 -4.14 -5.56 -14.81
C CYS A 17 -4.21 -4.37 -13.85
N ALA A 18 -5.25 -3.55 -14.02
CA ALA A 18 -5.60 -2.55 -13.02
C ALA A 18 -5.74 -3.25 -11.67
N ALA A 19 -5.35 -2.55 -10.61
CA ALA A 19 -5.60 -3.00 -9.25
C ALA A 19 -7.09 -3.29 -9.07
N SER A 20 -7.39 -4.43 -8.45
CA SER A 20 -8.75 -4.78 -8.08
C SER A 20 -9.23 -3.93 -6.90
N ASP A 21 -10.54 -3.96 -6.63
CA ASP A 21 -11.08 -3.33 -5.42
C ASP A 21 -10.43 -3.87 -4.14
N GLU A 22 -10.06 -5.16 -4.14
CA GLU A 22 -9.35 -5.81 -3.02
C GLU A 22 -7.91 -5.30 -2.89
N ASP A 23 -7.21 -5.08 -3.99
CA ASP A 23 -5.85 -4.51 -3.97
C ASP A 23 -5.88 -3.07 -3.41
N CYS A 24 -6.84 -2.26 -3.84
CA CYS A 24 -7.03 -0.92 -3.29
C CYS A 24 -7.44 -0.93 -1.80
N ALA A 25 -8.26 -1.88 -1.37
CA ALA A 25 -8.60 -2.05 0.04
C ALA A 25 -7.36 -2.37 0.89
N LYS A 26 -6.51 -3.31 0.43
CA LYS A 26 -5.22 -3.63 1.09
C LYS A 26 -4.31 -2.41 1.18
N LEU A 27 -4.33 -1.55 0.15
CA LEU A 27 -3.57 -0.30 0.16
C LEU A 27 -4.05 0.66 1.26
N GLY A 28 -5.38 0.80 1.42
CA GLY A 28 -5.97 1.56 2.51
C GLY A 28 -5.65 0.98 3.89
N ASP A 29 -5.69 -0.34 4.04
CA ASP A 29 -5.35 -1.01 5.31
C ASP A 29 -3.87 -0.79 5.66
N LYS A 30 -2.98 -0.81 4.66
CA LYS A 30 -1.55 -0.50 4.83
C LYS A 30 -1.34 0.94 5.29
N PHE A 31 -2.11 1.90 4.78
CA PHE A 31 -2.09 3.27 5.27
C PHE A 31 -2.44 3.33 6.76
N VAL A 32 -3.50 2.64 7.20
CA VAL A 32 -3.91 2.63 8.63
C VAL A 32 -2.82 2.03 9.51
N GLU A 33 -2.21 0.94 9.08
CA GLU A 33 -1.08 0.30 9.78
C GLU A 33 0.07 1.29 9.99
N LEU A 34 0.53 1.92 8.92
CA LEU A 34 1.65 2.87 8.96
C LEU A 34 1.29 4.14 9.76
N TYR A 35 0.09 4.68 9.54
CA TYR A 35 -0.41 5.85 10.26
C TYR A 35 -0.44 5.60 11.76
N SER A 36 -1.03 4.47 12.18
CA SER A 36 -1.15 4.09 13.59
C SER A 36 0.20 3.78 14.23
N GLY A 37 1.11 3.16 13.47
CA GLY A 37 2.47 2.86 13.91
C GLY A 37 3.36 4.11 14.09
N GLU A 38 3.10 5.16 13.32
CA GLU A 38 3.87 6.41 13.36
C GLU A 38 3.25 7.52 14.22
N LEU A 39 2.11 7.26 14.88
CA LEU A 39 1.51 8.24 15.80
C LEU A 39 2.51 8.67 16.87
N SER A 40 2.80 9.96 16.91
CA SER A 40 3.64 10.56 17.94
C SER A 40 2.99 10.42 19.32
N GLU A 41 3.80 10.49 20.37
CA GLU A 41 3.30 10.49 21.77
C GLU A 41 2.28 11.60 22.00
N ASP A 42 2.46 12.76 21.37
CA ASP A 42 1.50 13.86 21.43
C ASP A 42 0.19 13.54 20.67
N SER A 43 0.27 12.83 19.55
CA SER A 43 -0.93 12.39 18.81
C SER A 43 -1.74 11.40 19.64
N LYS A 44 -1.08 10.54 20.42
CA LYS A 44 -1.74 9.60 21.35
C LYS A 44 -2.44 10.28 22.53
N LYS A 45 -2.22 11.58 22.76
CA LYS A 45 -2.99 12.38 23.74
C LYS A 45 -4.38 12.74 23.22
N LEU A 46 -4.61 12.65 21.90
CA LEU A 46 -5.94 12.75 21.33
C LEU A 46 -6.77 11.54 21.74
N SER A 47 -8.09 11.73 21.86
CA SER A 47 -8.97 10.61 22.19
C SER A 47 -8.84 9.49 21.14
N PRO A 48 -8.85 8.21 21.53
CA PRO A 48 -8.73 7.08 20.59
C PRO A 48 -9.69 7.18 19.40
N ARG A 49 -10.93 7.60 19.68
CA ARG A 49 -11.98 7.79 18.66
C ARG A 49 -11.64 8.82 17.59
N VAL A 50 -10.87 9.85 17.93
CA VAL A 50 -10.39 10.86 16.94
C VAL A 50 -9.30 10.26 16.05
N LEU A 51 -8.41 9.46 16.63
CA LEU A 51 -7.35 8.78 15.90
C LEU A 51 -7.90 7.70 14.96
N GLU A 52 -8.89 6.93 15.44
CA GLU A 52 -9.62 5.95 14.62
C GLU A 52 -10.33 6.62 13.45
N ASN A 53 -11.11 7.69 13.72
CA ASN A 53 -11.78 8.43 12.66
C ASN A 53 -10.80 9.01 11.62
N ALA A 54 -9.64 9.51 12.06
CA ALA A 54 -8.62 10.03 11.15
C ALA A 54 -7.98 8.93 10.30
N ALA A 55 -7.70 7.77 10.91
CA ALA A 55 -7.19 6.62 10.20
C ALA A 55 -8.19 6.09 9.17
N GLU A 56 -9.47 6.00 9.54
CA GLU A 56 -10.56 5.57 8.64
C GLU A 56 -10.78 6.55 7.49
N ALA A 57 -10.80 7.86 7.76
CA ALA A 57 -10.92 8.87 6.71
C ALA A 57 -9.74 8.79 5.72
N GLY A 58 -8.51 8.64 6.22
CA GLY A 58 -7.34 8.47 5.37
C GLY A 58 -7.35 7.16 4.58
N ARG A 59 -7.84 6.06 5.18
CA ARG A 59 -8.07 4.78 4.49
C ARG A 59 -9.02 4.94 3.31
N GLU A 60 -10.17 5.57 3.52
CA GLU A 60 -11.16 5.80 2.48
C GLU A 60 -10.59 6.65 1.33
N GLU A 61 -9.85 7.71 1.65
CA GLU A 61 -9.20 8.56 0.64
C GLU A 61 -8.18 7.78 -0.19
N VAL A 62 -7.34 6.96 0.44
CA VAL A 62 -6.34 6.12 -0.25
C VAL A 62 -7.02 5.11 -1.19
N VAL A 63 -8.08 4.46 -0.71
CA VAL A 63 -8.86 3.50 -1.52
C VAL A 63 -9.51 4.20 -2.71
N ASP A 64 -10.14 5.35 -2.49
CA ASP A 64 -10.80 6.13 -3.54
C ASP A 64 -9.79 6.61 -4.60
N GLN A 65 -8.64 7.14 -4.19
CA GLN A 65 -7.56 7.54 -5.09
C GLN A 65 -7.02 6.36 -5.90
N CYS A 66 -6.82 5.20 -5.26
CA CYS A 66 -6.37 3.98 -5.93
C CYS A 66 -7.30 3.59 -7.08
N LYS A 67 -8.61 3.62 -6.83
CA LYS A 67 -9.65 3.31 -7.83
C LYS A 67 -9.74 4.36 -8.93
N LYS A 68 -9.72 5.65 -8.56
CA LYS A 68 -9.84 6.77 -9.52
C LYS A 68 -8.67 6.83 -10.49
N GLN A 69 -7.44 6.68 -10.00
CA GLN A 69 -6.24 6.76 -10.84
C GLN A 69 -5.93 5.46 -11.59
N LYS A 70 -6.72 4.40 -11.36
CA LYS A 70 -6.54 3.07 -11.97
C LYS A 70 -5.09 2.58 -11.83
N PHE A 71 -4.56 2.64 -10.61
CA PHE A 71 -3.21 2.16 -10.34
C PHE A 71 -3.05 0.72 -10.85
N SER A 72 -1.87 0.41 -11.39
CA SER A 72 -1.56 -0.97 -11.74
C SER A 72 -1.44 -1.80 -10.46
N ARG A 73 -1.80 -3.08 -10.52
CA ARG A 73 -1.58 -3.99 -9.38
C ARG A 73 -0.11 -3.99 -8.93
N ALA A 74 0.84 -3.93 -9.86
CA ALA A 74 2.27 -3.88 -9.55
C ALA A 74 2.71 -2.56 -8.87
N SER A 75 1.96 -1.47 -9.06
CA SER A 75 2.17 -0.23 -8.31
C SER A 75 1.67 -0.41 -6.88
N VAL A 76 0.45 -0.93 -6.71
CA VAL A 76 -0.12 -1.21 -5.38
C VAL A 76 0.76 -2.18 -4.59
N GLU A 77 1.21 -3.28 -5.19
CA GLU A 77 2.12 -4.25 -4.55
C GLU A 77 3.45 -3.60 -4.11
N ARG A 78 3.96 -2.61 -4.84
CA ARG A 78 5.10 -1.81 -4.40
C ARG A 78 4.76 -0.94 -3.20
N CYS A 79 3.63 -0.23 -3.22
CA CYS A 79 3.19 0.57 -2.07
C CYS A 79 3.00 -0.29 -0.80
N LEU A 80 2.51 -1.52 -0.95
CA LEU A 80 2.31 -2.45 0.16
C LEU A 80 3.61 -2.85 0.86
N THR A 81 4.75 -2.72 0.18
CA THR A 81 6.07 -3.00 0.75
C THR A 81 6.65 -1.82 1.55
N ALA A 82 5.98 -0.66 1.55
CA ALA A 82 6.43 0.50 2.31
C ALA A 82 6.49 0.20 3.81
N THR A 83 7.56 0.65 4.46
CA THR A 83 7.80 0.50 5.90
C THR A 83 7.58 1.80 6.68
N SER A 84 7.31 2.90 5.99
CA SER A 84 7.02 4.21 6.58
C SER A 84 5.95 4.96 5.79
N MET A 85 5.25 5.91 6.42
CA MET A 85 4.31 6.81 5.76
C MET A 85 4.99 7.66 4.69
N ASN A 86 6.26 8.01 4.89
CA ASN A 86 7.03 8.76 3.89
C ASN A 86 7.31 7.93 2.64
N ASP A 87 7.60 6.64 2.79
CA ASP A 87 7.82 5.76 1.64
C ASP A 87 6.49 5.45 0.95
N PHE A 88 5.44 5.24 1.72
CA PHE A 88 4.09 5.01 1.20
C PHE A 88 3.58 6.18 0.34
N LYS A 89 3.80 7.43 0.79
CA LYS A 89 3.40 8.65 0.05
C LYS A 89 4.18 8.90 -1.25
N LYS A 90 5.34 8.26 -1.42
CA LYS A 90 6.17 8.40 -2.64
C LYS A 90 5.78 7.41 -3.73
N CYS A 91 4.96 6.42 -3.38
CA CYS A 91 4.50 5.39 -4.30
C CYS A 91 3.31 5.89 -5.14
#